data_AF-A0A2R6J629-F1
#
_entry.id   AF-A0A2R6J629-F1
#
_cell.length_a   1.000
_cell.length_b   1.000
_cell.length_c   1.000
_cell.angle_alpha   90.00
_cell.angle_beta   90.00
_cell.angle_gamma   90.00
#
_symmetry.space_group_name_H-M   'P 1'
#
loop_
_entity.id
_entity.type
_entity.pdbx_description
1 polymer ?
#
loop_
_entity_poly.entity_id
_entity_poly.type
_entity_poly.pdbx_seq_one_letter_code
_entity_poly.pdbx_strand_id
1 'polypeptide(L)'
;MQYGSLVSDALSKTARLIPLALVPLVASLARWPDVLAVATKPGVNFSVKFGLPHPLADLWTFVDAPSPEGGGFYVDAPFVDPSVAREGELLADPQVLGAIVLTLAGYVLFTGVLTAGYLGSIDQFLIARRYDFLANVRRYAVRMVALQTVLLGSFLLVFGAALVAVPLVILLVAVGFVAWLLLYLTPFLVVVADEPLLAAFRRSLRLTTSSVEPLAFVVVYALLVAAISLPMSALANLGIGGVLAAAALASNFGLFLSVLAVIFTRELLAAGGDAAPSKGDTPATGAA
;
A
#
# COMPACT_ATOMS: atom_id res chain seq x y z
N MET A 1 1.22 17.75 16.23
CA MET A 1 0.98 18.01 14.79
C MET A 1 -0.44 18.52 14.59
N GLN A 2 -0.66 19.50 13.69
CA GLN A 2 -2.00 19.92 13.29
C GLN A 2 -2.41 19.18 12.02
N TYR A 3 -3.31 18.20 12.10
CA TYR A 3 -3.68 17.37 10.95
C TYR A 3 -4.38 18.15 9.82
N GLY A 4 -5.06 19.25 10.14
CA GLY A 4 -5.73 20.09 9.15
C GLY A 4 -4.75 20.75 8.17
N SER A 5 -3.62 21.27 8.66
CA SER A 5 -2.58 21.84 7.78
C SER A 5 -1.91 20.75 6.95
N LEU A 6 -1.67 19.57 7.53
CA LEU A 6 -1.07 18.43 6.85
C LEU A 6 -1.92 17.96 5.65
N VAL A 7 -3.25 17.89 5.84
CA VAL A 7 -4.22 17.58 4.77
C VAL A 7 -4.22 18.65 3.67
N SER A 8 -4.27 19.93 4.05
CA SER A 8 -4.25 21.04 3.10
C SER A 8 -2.96 21.05 2.25
N ASP A 9 -1.82 20.84 2.91
CA ASP A 9 -0.51 20.76 2.27
C ASP A 9 -0.45 19.58 1.30
N ALA A 10 -0.91 18.40 1.71
CA ALA A 10 -0.95 17.23 0.85
C ALA A 10 -1.84 17.45 -0.38
N LEU A 11 -3.02 18.07 -0.23
CA LEU A 11 -3.90 18.42 -1.37
C LEU A 11 -3.19 19.35 -2.37
N SER A 12 -2.56 20.42 -1.87
CA SER A 12 -1.86 21.40 -2.72
C SER A 12 -0.71 20.80 -3.53
N LYS A 13 0.00 19.82 -2.94
CA LYS A 13 1.14 19.14 -3.58
C LYS A 13 0.70 18.02 -4.52
N THR A 14 -0.41 17.35 -4.20
CA THR A 14 -1.00 16.29 -5.04
C THR A 14 -1.36 16.81 -6.43
N ALA A 15 -1.93 18.02 -6.53
CA ALA A 15 -2.29 18.63 -7.81
C ALA A 15 -1.09 18.80 -8.77
N ARG A 16 0.14 18.90 -8.23
CA ARG A 16 1.37 19.01 -9.02
C ARG A 16 1.99 17.65 -9.36
N LEU A 17 1.47 16.58 -8.79
CA LEU A 17 1.93 15.20 -8.94
C LEU A 17 0.95 14.31 -9.70
N ILE A 18 -0.11 14.88 -10.31
CA ILE A 18 -1.15 14.14 -11.04
C ILE A 18 -0.60 13.05 -11.97
N PRO A 19 0.52 13.22 -12.71
CA PRO A 19 1.04 12.13 -13.53
C PRO A 19 1.39 10.85 -12.74
N LEU A 20 1.76 10.96 -11.46
CA LEU A 20 1.99 9.81 -10.58
C LEU A 20 0.70 9.07 -10.19
N ALA A 21 -0.48 9.66 -10.39
CA ALA A 21 -1.76 8.96 -10.20
C ALA A 21 -1.91 7.79 -11.19
N LEU A 22 -1.13 7.75 -12.28
CA LEU A 22 -1.06 6.58 -13.15
C LEU A 22 -0.62 5.31 -12.39
N VAL A 23 0.17 5.43 -11.33
CA VAL A 23 0.67 4.25 -10.59
C VAL A 23 -0.46 3.57 -9.80
N PRO A 24 -1.22 4.26 -8.93
CA PRO A 24 -2.45 3.71 -8.34
C PRO A 24 -3.47 3.21 -9.37
N LEU A 25 -3.60 3.89 -10.52
CA LEU A 25 -4.52 3.45 -11.59
C LEU A 25 -4.09 2.10 -12.17
N VAL A 26 -2.82 1.97 -12.54
CA VAL A 26 -2.24 0.71 -13.04
C VAL A 26 -2.36 -0.39 -11.98
N ALA A 27 -2.11 -0.09 -10.71
CA ALA A 27 -2.29 -1.04 -9.61
C ALA A 27 -3.76 -1.51 -9.49
N SER A 28 -4.71 -0.59 -9.61
CA SER A 28 -6.14 -0.90 -9.58
C SER A 28 -6.53 -1.87 -10.70
N LEU A 29 -6.05 -1.61 -11.93
CA LEU A 29 -6.38 -2.40 -13.12
C LEU A 29 -5.61 -3.73 -13.19
N ALA A 30 -4.43 -3.81 -12.58
CA ALA A 30 -3.65 -5.04 -12.49
C ALA A 30 -4.40 -6.15 -11.73
N ARG A 31 -5.35 -5.78 -10.86
CA ARG A 31 -6.31 -6.69 -10.23
C ARG A 31 -7.47 -7.03 -11.18
N TRP A 32 -7.10 -7.54 -12.36
CA TRP A 32 -8.01 -7.86 -13.45
C TRP A 32 -9.16 -8.81 -13.06
N PRO A 33 -8.97 -9.85 -12.23
CA PRO A 33 -10.07 -10.70 -11.79
C PRO A 33 -11.18 -9.93 -11.08
N ASP A 34 -10.81 -8.95 -10.24
CA ASP A 34 -11.78 -8.12 -9.52
C ASP A 34 -12.53 -7.18 -10.48
N VAL A 35 -11.85 -6.65 -11.50
CA VAL A 35 -12.47 -5.84 -12.57
C VAL A 35 -13.49 -6.68 -13.36
N LEU A 36 -13.13 -7.91 -13.73
CA LEU A 36 -14.02 -8.84 -14.43
C LEU A 36 -15.21 -9.29 -13.57
N ALA A 37 -15.01 -9.47 -12.27
CA ALA A 37 -16.07 -9.82 -11.34
C ALA A 37 -17.20 -8.78 -11.36
N VAL A 38 -16.88 -7.48 -11.44
CA VAL A 38 -17.89 -6.42 -11.54
C VAL A 38 -18.67 -6.47 -12.85
N ALA A 39 -18.02 -6.83 -13.97
CA ALA A 39 -18.68 -6.92 -15.27
C ALA A 39 -19.63 -8.12 -15.36
N THR A 40 -19.30 -9.23 -14.69
CA THR A 40 -20.03 -10.49 -14.79
C THR A 40 -21.12 -10.66 -13.73
N LYS A 41 -21.03 -9.95 -12.61
CA LYS A 41 -22.02 -9.99 -11.52
C LYS A 41 -22.44 -8.58 -11.10
N PRO A 42 -23.26 -7.88 -11.91
CA PRO A 42 -23.78 -6.56 -11.54
C PRO A 42 -24.67 -6.69 -10.29
N GLY A 43 -24.24 -6.06 -9.20
CA GLY A 43 -24.96 -5.97 -7.95
C GLY A 43 -24.73 -4.60 -7.30
N VAL A 44 -25.66 -4.16 -6.47
CA VAL A 44 -25.52 -2.88 -5.74
C VAL A 44 -24.90 -3.16 -4.38
N ASN A 45 -23.62 -2.82 -4.24
CA ASN A 45 -22.91 -2.92 -2.97
C ASN A 45 -22.49 -1.52 -2.51
N PHE A 46 -22.95 -1.12 -1.31
CA PHE A 46 -22.45 0.08 -0.66
C PHE A 46 -21.56 -0.35 0.50
N SER A 47 -20.28 0.00 0.42
CA SER A 47 -19.29 -0.31 1.44
C SER A 47 -18.67 0.96 2.00
N VAL A 48 -18.43 0.98 3.31
CA VAL A 48 -17.62 2.01 3.97
C VAL A 48 -16.38 1.30 4.50
N LYS A 49 -15.21 1.64 3.95
CA LYS A 49 -13.95 1.05 4.37
C LYS A 49 -13.19 1.96 5.31
N PHE A 50 -12.63 1.37 6.35
CA PHE A 50 -11.62 1.99 7.19
C PHE A 50 -10.25 1.45 6.75
N GLY A 51 -9.69 2.08 5.72
CA GLY A 51 -8.38 1.69 5.21
C GLY A 51 -7.27 2.13 6.16
N LEU A 52 -6.23 1.33 6.26
CA LEU A 52 -5.06 1.67 7.04
C LEU A 52 -3.97 2.27 6.12
N PRO A 53 -3.04 3.10 6.63
CA PRO A 53 -1.95 3.66 5.84
C PRO A 53 -1.18 2.64 4.99
N HIS A 54 -1.39 2.68 3.67
CA HIS A 54 -0.71 1.79 2.72
C HIS A 54 0.13 2.62 1.74
N PRO A 55 1.35 2.15 1.34
CA PRO A 55 2.23 2.88 0.45
C PRO A 55 1.71 3.05 -0.98
N LEU A 56 0.71 2.27 -1.37
CA LEU A 56 0.06 2.33 -2.68
C LEU A 56 -1.44 2.12 -2.50
N ALA A 57 -2.18 3.19 -2.22
CA ALA A 57 -3.64 3.13 -2.14
C ALA A 57 -4.24 3.17 -3.56
N ASP A 58 -5.05 2.18 -3.89
CA ASP A 58 -5.67 1.97 -5.21
C ASP A 58 -7.21 1.90 -5.07
N LEU A 59 -7.94 1.60 -6.15
CA LEU A 59 -9.42 1.49 -6.12
C LEU A 59 -9.91 0.58 -5.00
N TRP A 60 -9.27 -0.57 -4.81
CA TRP A 60 -9.69 -1.62 -3.90
C TRP A 60 -9.44 -1.28 -2.42
N THR A 61 -8.72 -0.18 -2.18
CA THR A 61 -8.61 0.46 -0.86
C THR A 61 -9.94 1.09 -0.43
N PHE A 62 -10.77 1.51 -1.40
CA PHE A 62 -12.02 2.26 -1.16
C PHE A 62 -13.29 1.45 -1.43
N VAL A 63 -13.21 0.38 -2.21
CA VAL A 63 -14.37 -0.45 -2.57
C VAL A 63 -14.08 -1.93 -2.32
N ASP A 64 -15.12 -2.70 -2.02
CA ASP A 64 -15.04 -4.16 -2.02
C ASP A 64 -15.17 -4.71 -3.44
N ALA A 65 -14.28 -5.64 -3.79
CA ALA A 65 -14.46 -6.43 -5.00
C ALA A 65 -15.70 -7.31 -4.85
N PRO A 66 -16.53 -7.48 -5.90
CA PRO A 66 -17.65 -8.40 -5.85
C PRO A 66 -17.15 -9.81 -5.55
N SER A 67 -17.56 -10.39 -4.42
CA SER A 67 -17.24 -11.77 -4.10
C SER A 67 -18.36 -12.71 -4.57
N PRO A 68 -18.04 -13.88 -5.15
CA PRO A 68 -19.03 -14.84 -5.65
C PRO A 68 -20.08 -15.29 -4.63
N GLU A 69 -19.75 -15.33 -3.34
CA GLU A 69 -20.60 -15.93 -2.30
C GLU A 69 -20.62 -15.14 -0.97
N GLY A 70 -20.12 -13.91 -0.94
CA GLY A 70 -19.96 -13.16 0.32
C GLY A 70 -18.78 -13.69 1.12
N GLY A 71 -17.58 -13.14 0.88
CA GLY A 71 -16.45 -13.23 1.81
C GLY A 71 -15.62 -14.51 1.78
N GLY A 72 -15.53 -15.21 0.64
CA GLY A 72 -14.57 -16.31 0.42
C GLY A 72 -13.28 -15.88 -0.29
N PHE A 73 -12.15 -16.52 0.02
CA PHE A 73 -10.88 -16.40 -0.71
C PHE A 73 -10.92 -17.33 -1.92
N TYR A 74 -10.89 -16.77 -3.14
CA TYR A 74 -10.84 -17.55 -4.38
C TYR A 74 -9.50 -17.26 -5.08
N VAL A 75 -8.73 -18.32 -5.36
CA VAL A 75 -7.60 -18.23 -6.28
C VAL A 75 -8.12 -18.62 -7.65
N ASP A 76 -8.50 -17.63 -8.45
CA ASP A 76 -8.72 -17.85 -9.87
C ASP A 76 -7.35 -17.90 -10.54
N ALA A 77 -6.77 -19.11 -10.60
CA ALA A 77 -5.53 -19.33 -11.32
C ALA A 77 -5.88 -19.40 -12.81
N PRO A 78 -5.51 -18.38 -13.63
CA PRO A 78 -5.61 -18.55 -15.06
C PRO A 78 -4.81 -19.83 -15.39
N PHE A 79 -5.33 -20.68 -16.27
CA PHE A 79 -4.78 -22.00 -16.64
C PHE A 79 -5.19 -23.22 -15.79
N VAL A 80 -6.04 -23.08 -14.76
CA VAL A 80 -6.59 -24.23 -14.03
C VAL A 80 -8.03 -24.50 -14.46
N ASP A 81 -8.26 -25.68 -15.06
CA ASP A 81 -9.60 -26.11 -15.44
C ASP A 81 -10.41 -26.48 -14.17
N PRO A 82 -11.54 -25.80 -13.89
CA PRO A 82 -12.35 -26.05 -12.70
C PRO A 82 -12.97 -27.46 -12.66
N SER A 83 -12.99 -28.19 -13.78
CA SER A 83 -13.49 -29.58 -13.83
C SER A 83 -12.51 -30.62 -13.25
N VAL A 84 -11.27 -30.22 -12.94
CA VAL A 84 -10.23 -31.10 -12.39
C VAL A 84 -10.07 -30.95 -10.86
N ALA A 85 -10.82 -30.02 -10.25
CA ALA A 85 -10.70 -29.70 -8.84
C ALA A 85 -11.41 -30.74 -7.94
N ARG A 86 -10.76 -31.87 -7.67
CA ARG A 86 -10.90 -32.49 -6.35
C ARG A 86 -10.05 -31.67 -5.38
N GLU A 87 -10.70 -31.12 -4.36
CA GLU A 87 -10.18 -30.10 -3.42
C GLU A 87 -8.86 -30.46 -2.69
N GLY A 88 -8.31 -31.67 -2.87
CA GLY A 88 -7.02 -32.12 -2.32
C GLY A 88 -5.88 -32.36 -3.31
N GLU A 89 -6.13 -32.51 -4.63
CA GLU A 89 -5.08 -32.79 -5.63
C GLU A 89 -4.48 -31.53 -6.27
N LEU A 90 -5.19 -30.41 -6.22
CA LEU A 90 -4.82 -29.18 -6.92
C LEU A 90 -3.49 -28.57 -6.44
N LEU A 91 -3.20 -28.65 -5.14
CA LEU A 91 -1.95 -28.17 -4.54
C LEU A 91 -0.82 -29.21 -4.62
N ALA A 92 -1.12 -30.44 -5.05
CA ALA A 92 -0.13 -31.50 -5.22
C ALA A 92 0.46 -31.54 -6.65
N ASP A 93 -0.19 -30.89 -7.61
CA ASP A 93 0.32 -30.77 -8.98
C ASP A 93 1.51 -29.78 -9.02
N PRO A 94 2.72 -30.24 -9.41
CA PRO A 94 3.89 -29.37 -9.54
C PRO A 94 3.68 -28.21 -10.52
N GLN A 95 2.84 -28.36 -11.55
CA GLN A 95 2.55 -27.31 -12.52
C GLN A 95 1.72 -26.19 -11.90
N VAL A 96 0.70 -26.53 -11.11
CA VAL A 96 -0.14 -25.57 -10.39
C VAL A 96 0.70 -24.84 -9.35
N LEU A 97 1.52 -25.56 -8.56
CA LEU A 97 2.45 -24.95 -7.61
C LEU A 97 3.43 -23.99 -8.30
N GLY A 98 3.99 -24.41 -9.43
CA GLY A 98 4.88 -23.56 -10.24
C GLY A 98 4.18 -22.27 -10.69
N ALA A 99 2.94 -22.36 -11.17
CA ALA A 99 2.14 -21.22 -11.61
C ALA A 99 1.79 -20.28 -10.44
N ILE A 100 1.45 -20.81 -9.27
CA ILE A 100 1.19 -20.02 -8.05
C ILE A 100 2.45 -19.27 -7.64
N VAL A 101 3.58 -19.96 -7.52
CA VAL A 101 4.86 -19.34 -7.13
C VAL A 101 5.27 -18.26 -8.13
N LEU A 102 5.15 -18.53 -9.43
CA LEU A 102 5.48 -17.55 -10.47
C LEU A 102 4.57 -16.32 -10.41
N THR A 103 3.26 -16.52 -10.22
CA THR A 103 2.29 -15.44 -10.08
C THR A 103 2.59 -14.57 -8.85
N LEU A 104 2.86 -15.21 -7.70
CA LEU A 104 3.24 -14.52 -6.47
C LEU A 104 4.55 -13.75 -6.62
N ALA A 105 5.57 -14.35 -7.24
CA ALA A 105 6.83 -13.67 -7.52
C ALA A 105 6.63 -12.47 -8.45
N GLY A 106 5.84 -12.63 -9.51
CA GLY A 106 5.46 -11.55 -10.42
C GLY A 106 4.74 -10.40 -9.70
N TYR A 107 3.80 -10.73 -8.81
CA TYR A 107 3.08 -9.74 -7.99
C TYR A 107 4.03 -8.97 -7.06
N VAL A 108 4.92 -9.66 -6.36
CA VAL A 108 5.92 -9.05 -5.45
C VAL A 108 6.87 -8.13 -6.20
N LEU A 109 7.36 -8.57 -7.37
CA LEU A 109 8.23 -7.75 -8.21
C LEU A 109 7.50 -6.51 -8.73
N PHE A 110 6.29 -6.69 -9.27
CA PHE A 110 5.47 -5.62 -9.82
C PHE A 110 5.14 -4.57 -8.77
N THR A 111 4.59 -4.98 -7.62
CA THR A 111 4.22 -4.07 -6.54
C THR A 111 5.44 -3.40 -5.92
N GLY A 112 6.52 -4.15 -5.65
CA GLY A 112 7.75 -3.60 -5.09
C GLY A 112 8.39 -2.53 -5.99
N VAL A 113 8.47 -2.79 -7.30
CA VAL A 113 9.00 -1.83 -8.27
C VAL A 113 8.12 -0.58 -8.37
N LEU A 114 6.79 -0.76 -8.48
CA LEU A 114 5.88 0.37 -8.54
C LEU A 114 5.94 1.22 -7.28
N THR A 115 5.88 0.60 -6.09
CA THR A 115 5.98 1.32 -4.81
C THR A 115 7.31 2.07 -4.67
N ALA A 116 8.43 1.48 -5.10
CA ALA A 116 9.75 2.12 -5.08
C ALA A 116 9.80 3.40 -5.92
N GLY A 117 9.41 3.32 -7.19
CA GLY A 117 9.38 4.48 -8.07
C GLY A 117 8.37 5.53 -7.59
N TYR A 118 7.21 5.09 -7.11
CA TYR A 118 6.11 5.94 -6.69
C TYR A 118 6.43 6.75 -5.44
N LEU A 119 6.75 6.09 -4.32
CA LEU A 119 7.11 6.77 -3.08
C LEU A 119 8.37 7.60 -3.24
N GLY A 120 9.38 7.08 -3.95
CA GLY A 120 10.61 7.81 -4.23
C GLY A 120 10.36 9.10 -5.01
N SER A 121 9.46 9.06 -6.01
CA SER A 121 9.12 10.24 -6.81
C SER A 121 8.34 11.27 -6.01
N ILE A 122 7.44 10.83 -5.13
CA ILE A 122 6.74 11.71 -4.20
C ILE A 122 7.75 12.44 -3.32
N ASP A 123 8.61 11.70 -2.60
CA ASP A 123 9.58 12.28 -1.69
C ASP A 123 10.56 13.23 -2.40
N GLN A 124 11.10 12.81 -3.55
CA GLN A 124 12.01 13.62 -4.35
C GLN A 124 11.35 14.93 -4.81
N PHE A 125 10.09 14.88 -5.24
CA PHE A 125 9.36 16.07 -5.64
C PHE A 125 9.08 17.02 -4.47
N LEU A 126 8.80 16.49 -3.28
CA LEU A 126 8.59 17.29 -2.08
C LEU A 126 9.82 18.11 -1.70
N ILE A 127 11.03 17.59 -1.97
CA ILE A 127 12.31 18.28 -1.74
C ILE A 127 12.68 19.18 -2.92
N ALA A 128 12.75 18.62 -4.13
CA ALA A 128 13.44 19.22 -5.27
C ALA A 128 12.49 19.81 -6.33
N ARG A 129 11.16 19.68 -6.16
CA ARG A 129 10.13 20.09 -7.14
C ARG A 129 10.26 19.44 -8.52
N ARG A 130 11.04 18.37 -8.61
CA ARG A 130 11.22 17.50 -9.78
C ARG A 130 11.37 16.06 -9.29
N TYR A 131 11.02 15.10 -10.13
CA TYR A 131 11.22 13.68 -9.83
C TYR A 131 11.69 12.92 -11.06
N ASP A 132 12.39 11.81 -10.84
CA ASP A 132 12.76 10.83 -11.84
C ASP A 132 12.32 9.45 -11.35
N PHE A 133 11.22 8.96 -11.90
CA PHE A 133 10.62 7.69 -11.50
C PHE A 133 11.59 6.52 -11.67
N LEU A 134 12.32 6.47 -12.78
CA LEU A 134 13.21 5.35 -13.09
C LEU A 134 14.45 5.37 -12.20
N ALA A 135 14.99 6.55 -11.90
CA ALA A 135 16.08 6.68 -10.93
C ALA A 135 15.64 6.19 -9.53
N ASN A 136 14.41 6.53 -9.12
CA ASN A 136 13.85 6.09 -7.84
C ASN A 136 13.58 4.58 -7.80
N VAL A 137 13.10 3.99 -8.91
CA VAL A 137 13.01 2.53 -9.05
C VAL A 137 14.38 1.89 -8.85
N ARG A 138 15.41 2.35 -9.58
CA ARG A 138 16.76 1.78 -9.45
C ARG A 138 17.33 1.89 -8.04
N ARG A 139 17.01 2.99 -7.33
CA ARG A 139 17.46 3.23 -5.96
C ARG A 139 16.76 2.36 -4.93
N TYR A 140 15.43 2.20 -5.04
CA TYR A 140 14.61 1.62 -3.97
C TYR A 140 13.98 0.25 -4.29
N ALA A 141 13.99 -0.21 -5.54
CA ALA A 141 13.29 -1.44 -5.95
C ALA A 141 13.71 -2.67 -5.16
N VAL A 142 15.03 -2.88 -4.96
CA VAL A 142 15.52 -4.04 -4.21
C VAL A 142 14.98 -4.05 -2.78
N ARG A 143 14.98 -2.88 -2.11
CA ARG A 143 14.48 -2.76 -0.73
C ARG A 143 12.97 -2.96 -0.66
N MET A 144 12.23 -2.44 -1.64
CA MET A 144 10.77 -2.60 -1.69
C MET A 144 10.33 -4.01 -2.06
N VAL A 145 11.01 -4.66 -3.01
CA VAL A 145 10.77 -6.07 -3.34
C VAL A 145 11.08 -6.96 -2.15
N ALA A 146 12.18 -6.71 -1.45
CA ALA A 146 12.50 -7.44 -0.21
C ALA A 146 11.42 -7.23 0.86
N LEU A 147 10.95 -5.99 1.05
CA LEU A 147 9.83 -5.70 1.96
C LEU A 147 8.56 -6.46 1.57
N GLN A 148 8.16 -6.41 0.29
CA GLN A 148 6.98 -7.13 -0.20
C GLN A 148 7.12 -8.65 -0.05
N THR A 149 8.34 -9.18 -0.24
CA THR A 149 8.64 -10.61 -0.01
C THR A 149 8.44 -10.98 1.46
N VAL A 150 8.92 -10.14 2.39
CA VAL A 150 8.75 -10.37 3.84
C VAL A 150 7.28 -10.30 4.23
N LEU A 151 6.52 -9.32 3.71
CA LEU A 151 5.09 -9.18 3.99
C LEU A 151 4.30 -10.38 3.45
N LEU A 152 4.54 -10.78 2.21
CA LEU A 152 3.90 -11.96 1.61
C LEU A 152 4.27 -13.24 2.38
N GLY A 153 5.55 -13.45 2.68
CA GLY A 153 6.01 -14.62 3.44
C GLY A 153 5.38 -14.68 4.83
N SER A 154 5.25 -13.54 5.51
CA SER A 154 4.59 -13.44 6.81
C SER A 154 3.11 -13.77 6.70
N PHE A 155 2.43 -13.25 5.67
CA PHE A 155 1.02 -13.56 5.40
C PHE A 155 0.82 -15.05 5.13
N LEU A 156 1.63 -15.67 4.26
CA LEU A 156 1.55 -17.10 3.95
C LEU A 156 1.79 -17.97 5.20
N LEU A 157 2.73 -17.58 6.05
CA LEU A 157 3.00 -18.29 7.31
C LEU A 157 1.80 -18.21 8.26
N VAL A 158 1.24 -17.02 8.45
CA VAL A 158 0.05 -16.81 9.30
C VAL A 158 -1.15 -17.56 8.73
N PHE A 159 -1.37 -17.49 7.42
CA PHE A 159 -2.44 -18.20 6.73
C PHE A 159 -2.30 -19.71 6.86
N GLY A 160 -1.11 -20.26 6.64
CA GLY A 160 -0.83 -21.69 6.83
C GLY A 160 -1.09 -22.13 8.27
N ALA A 161 -0.66 -21.35 9.27
CA ALA A 161 -0.94 -21.63 10.67
C ALA A 161 -2.44 -21.59 11.00
N ALA A 162 -3.17 -20.62 10.43
CA ALA A 162 -4.62 -20.50 10.57
C ALA A 162 -5.38 -21.71 10.02
N LEU A 163 -4.92 -22.30 8.91
CA LEU A 163 -5.53 -23.50 8.33
C LEU A 163 -5.38 -24.74 9.22
N VAL A 164 -4.24 -24.87 9.92
CA VAL A 164 -3.97 -26.01 10.81
C VAL A 164 -4.63 -25.83 12.17
N ALA A 165 -4.72 -24.59 12.65
CA ALA A 165 -5.20 -24.26 13.99
C ALA A 165 -6.29 -23.19 13.94
N VAL A 166 -7.49 -23.57 13.48
CA VAL A 166 -8.67 -22.68 13.42
C VAL A 166 -8.94 -21.94 14.74
N PRO A 167 -8.81 -22.54 15.94
CA PRO A 167 -9.01 -21.81 17.21
C PRO A 167 -8.03 -20.65 17.41
N LEU A 168 -6.84 -20.69 16.78
CA LEU A 168 -5.83 -19.64 16.86
C LEU A 168 -6.05 -18.50 15.86
N VAL A 169 -7.00 -18.61 14.93
CA VAL A 169 -7.22 -17.60 13.87
C VAL A 169 -7.45 -16.22 14.46
N ILE A 170 -8.30 -16.09 15.48
CA ILE A 170 -8.59 -14.80 16.13
C ILE A 170 -7.31 -14.19 16.72
N LEU A 171 -6.50 -15.00 17.39
CA LEU A 171 -5.23 -14.55 17.98
C LEU A 171 -4.23 -14.15 16.87
N LEU A 172 -4.10 -14.94 15.83
CA LEU A 172 -3.20 -14.68 14.70
C LEU A 172 -3.59 -13.41 13.95
N VAL A 173 -4.89 -13.19 13.73
CA VAL A 173 -5.41 -11.94 13.14
C VAL A 173 -5.11 -10.75 14.05
N ALA A 174 -5.33 -10.86 15.36
CA ALA A 174 -5.02 -9.80 16.31
C ALA A 174 -3.52 -9.47 16.35
N VAL A 175 -2.65 -10.48 16.38
CA VAL A 175 -1.20 -10.32 16.33
C VAL A 175 -0.76 -9.70 15.00
N GLY A 176 -1.32 -10.18 13.88
CA GLY A 176 -1.05 -9.63 12.56
C GLY A 176 -1.45 -8.16 12.44
N PHE A 177 -2.61 -7.78 13.00
CA PHE A 177 -3.06 -6.39 13.04
C PHE A 177 -2.14 -5.50 13.88
N VAL A 178 -1.72 -5.96 15.06
CA VAL A 178 -0.75 -5.23 15.90
C VAL A 178 0.59 -5.11 15.18
N ALA A 179 1.10 -6.18 14.59
CA ALA A 179 2.34 -6.16 13.81
C ALA A 179 2.25 -5.17 12.64
N TRP A 180 1.12 -5.15 11.95
CA TRP A 180 0.87 -4.19 10.88
C TRP A 180 0.92 -2.74 11.40
N LEU A 181 0.23 -2.44 12.51
CA LEU A 181 0.24 -1.11 13.13
C LEU A 181 1.65 -0.68 13.56
N LEU A 182 2.49 -1.62 13.98
CA LEU A 182 3.86 -1.34 14.37
C LEU A 182 4.80 -1.11 13.17
N LEU A 183 4.48 -1.67 12.01
CA LEU A 183 5.39 -1.73 10.86
C LEU A 183 4.94 -0.89 9.65
N TYR A 184 3.75 -0.27 9.67
CA TYR A 184 3.21 0.45 8.51
C TYR A 184 4.09 1.61 8.01
N LEU A 185 4.92 2.21 8.88
CA LEU A 185 5.83 3.29 8.50
C LEU A 185 7.05 2.82 7.70
N THR A 186 7.38 1.53 7.76
CA THR A 186 8.57 0.95 7.13
C THR A 186 8.75 1.33 5.66
N PRO A 187 7.77 1.15 4.74
CA PRO A 187 7.96 1.53 3.34
C PRO A 187 8.23 3.03 3.17
N PHE A 188 7.61 3.88 3.99
CA PHE A 188 7.86 5.33 3.93
C PHE A 188 9.26 5.67 4.44
N LEU A 189 9.71 5.05 5.54
CA LEU A 189 11.04 5.27 6.11
C LEU A 189 12.18 4.81 5.18
N VAL A 190 12.01 3.70 4.47
CA VAL A 190 12.99 3.23 3.47
C VAL A 190 13.28 4.30 2.41
N VAL A 191 12.27 5.09 2.04
CA VAL A 191 12.39 6.13 1.02
C VAL A 191 12.78 7.48 1.63
N VAL A 192 12.01 7.94 2.61
CA VAL A 192 12.14 9.28 3.20
C VAL A 192 13.46 9.45 3.93
N ALA A 193 13.87 8.42 4.68
CA ALA A 193 15.15 8.43 5.41
C ALA A 193 16.29 7.77 4.61
N ASP A 194 16.01 7.26 3.41
CA ASP A 194 16.93 6.43 2.62
C ASP A 194 17.60 5.30 3.43
N GLU A 195 16.85 4.72 4.37
CA GLU A 195 17.40 3.72 5.28
C GLU A 195 17.40 2.31 4.65
N PRO A 196 18.34 1.43 5.05
CA PRO A 196 18.23 0.01 4.75
C PRO A 196 17.00 -0.57 5.46
N LEU A 197 16.43 -1.63 4.87
CA LEU A 197 15.16 -2.21 5.29
C LEU A 197 15.11 -2.54 6.80
N LEU A 198 16.17 -3.14 7.34
CA LEU A 198 16.25 -3.50 8.76
C LEU A 198 16.28 -2.28 9.69
N ALA A 199 16.95 -1.19 9.30
CA ALA A 199 16.97 0.05 10.07
C ALA A 199 15.57 0.69 10.07
N ALA A 200 14.94 0.75 8.89
CA ALA A 200 13.58 1.25 8.74
C ALA A 200 12.56 0.47 9.59
N PHE A 201 12.68 -0.86 9.66
CA PHE A 201 11.83 -1.70 10.52
C PHE A 201 12.00 -1.37 12.00
N ARG A 202 13.24 -1.35 12.51
CA ARG A 202 13.53 -1.01 13.91
C ARG A 202 13.07 0.40 14.25
N ARG A 203 13.19 1.31 13.28
CA ARG A 203 12.79 2.70 13.43
C ARG A 203 11.27 2.87 13.42
N SER A 204 10.55 2.14 12.57
CA SER A 204 9.09 2.05 12.60
C SER A 204 8.60 1.60 13.98
N LEU A 205 9.17 0.51 14.50
CA LEU A 205 8.83 -0.01 15.83
C LEU A 205 9.06 1.04 16.93
N ARG A 206 10.22 1.71 16.90
CA ARG A 206 10.54 2.75 17.89
C ARG A 206 9.54 3.91 17.81
N LEU A 207 9.27 4.43 16.62
CA LEU A 207 8.39 5.58 16.43
C LEU A 207 6.95 5.27 16.90
N THR A 208 6.39 4.12 16.50
CA THR A 208 5.02 3.74 16.88
C THR A 208 4.88 3.39 18.37
N THR A 209 5.95 2.98 19.04
CA THR A 209 5.91 2.67 20.48
C THR A 209 6.26 3.84 21.38
N SER A 210 7.03 4.83 20.88
CA SER A 210 7.45 6.00 21.67
C SER A 210 6.45 7.14 21.70
N SER A 211 5.46 7.14 20.79
CA SER A 211 4.64 8.33 20.50
C SER A 211 3.25 7.90 20.04
N VAL A 212 2.25 8.73 20.34
CA VAL A 212 0.84 8.47 19.98
C VAL A 212 0.50 9.00 18.58
N GLU A 213 1.35 9.85 18.01
CA GLU A 213 1.17 10.51 16.72
C GLU A 213 0.98 9.52 15.56
N PRO A 214 1.76 8.42 15.43
CA PRO A 214 1.50 7.39 14.42
C PRO A 214 0.10 6.77 14.51
N LEU A 215 -0.38 6.49 15.73
CA LEU A 215 -1.72 5.92 15.92
C LEU A 215 -2.82 6.94 15.58
N ALA A 216 -2.65 8.20 15.98
CA ALA A 216 -3.58 9.26 15.60
C ALA A 216 -3.61 9.47 14.08
N PHE A 217 -2.47 9.35 13.39
CA PHE A 217 -2.41 9.40 11.94
C PHE A 217 -3.18 8.23 11.28
N VAL A 218 -3.08 7.01 11.82
CA VAL A 218 -3.87 5.87 11.33
C VAL A 218 -5.37 6.16 11.40
N VAL A 219 -5.85 6.77 12.49
CA VAL A 219 -7.27 7.15 12.62
C VAL A 219 -7.66 8.19 11.58
N VAL A 220 -6.86 9.25 11.40
CA VAL A 220 -7.13 10.28 10.37
C VAL A 220 -7.16 9.67 8.97
N TYR A 221 -6.19 8.81 8.65
CA TYR A 221 -6.13 8.11 7.37
C TYR A 221 -7.37 7.23 7.16
N ALA A 222 -7.77 6.46 8.17
CA ALA A 222 -8.95 5.60 8.10
C ALA A 222 -10.25 6.39 7.89
N LEU A 223 -10.40 7.55 8.53
CA LEU A 223 -11.54 8.45 8.32
C LEU A 223 -11.57 9.03 6.89
N LEU A 224 -10.41 9.38 6.34
CA LEU A 224 -10.31 9.84 4.96
C LEU A 224 -10.70 8.73 3.97
N VAL A 225 -10.20 7.51 4.17
CA VAL A 225 -10.60 6.36 3.35
C VAL A 225 -12.10 6.12 3.46
N ALA A 226 -12.67 6.16 4.66
CA ALA A 226 -14.11 5.96 4.88
C ALA A 226 -14.94 7.01 4.14
N ALA A 227 -14.54 8.29 4.20
CA ALA A 227 -15.21 9.37 3.49
C ALA A 227 -15.17 9.19 1.96
N ILE A 228 -14.06 8.67 1.42
CA ILE A 228 -13.88 8.43 -0.03
C ILE A 228 -14.58 7.14 -0.48
N SER A 229 -14.73 6.15 0.39
CA SER A 229 -15.28 4.83 0.05
C SER A 229 -16.71 4.89 -0.46
N LEU A 230 -17.53 5.79 0.11
CA LEU A 230 -18.96 5.90 -0.20
C LEU A 230 -19.23 6.36 -1.65
N PRO A 231 -18.64 7.48 -2.13
CA PRO A 231 -18.77 7.84 -3.55
C PRO A 231 -18.08 6.85 -4.49
N MET A 232 -16.96 6.24 -4.10
CA MET A 232 -16.30 5.23 -4.94
C MET A 232 -17.16 3.98 -5.11
N SER A 233 -17.79 3.50 -4.03
CA SER A 233 -18.72 2.36 -4.08
C SER A 233 -19.92 2.66 -4.98
N ALA A 234 -20.49 3.88 -4.88
CA ALA A 234 -21.59 4.30 -5.73
C ALA A 234 -21.21 4.28 -7.22
N LEU A 235 -20.01 4.75 -7.57
CA LEU A 235 -19.50 4.72 -8.94
C LEU A 235 -19.24 3.29 -9.42
N ALA A 236 -18.64 2.44 -8.59
CA ALA A 236 -18.33 1.05 -8.94
C ALA A 236 -19.59 0.23 -9.27
N ASN A 237 -20.75 0.60 -8.72
CA ASN A 237 -22.05 -0.03 -9.02
C ASN A 237 -22.58 0.28 -10.44
N LEU A 238 -21.98 1.20 -11.19
CA LEU A 238 -22.38 1.51 -12.58
C LEU A 238 -21.79 0.51 -13.61
N GLY A 239 -21.41 -0.69 -13.17
CA GLY A 239 -20.78 -1.72 -13.98
C GLY A 239 -19.34 -1.36 -14.38
N ILE A 240 -18.87 -1.93 -15.49
CA ILE A 240 -17.46 -1.79 -15.92
C ILE A 240 -17.05 -0.34 -16.16
N GLY A 241 -17.93 0.48 -16.76
CA GLY A 241 -17.67 1.91 -16.96
C GLY A 241 -17.55 2.66 -15.62
N GLY A 242 -18.39 2.27 -14.65
CA GLY A 242 -18.33 2.73 -13.27
C GLY A 242 -17.01 2.40 -12.58
N VAL A 243 -16.52 1.17 -12.71
CA VAL A 243 -15.23 0.72 -12.17
C VAL A 243 -14.08 1.50 -12.78
N LEU A 244 -14.07 1.74 -14.09
CA LEU A 244 -13.01 2.51 -14.74
C LEU A 244 -13.02 3.98 -14.27
N ALA A 245 -14.20 4.59 -14.15
CA ALA A 245 -14.33 5.94 -13.61
C ALA A 245 -13.93 6.01 -12.12
N ALA A 246 -14.35 5.04 -11.32
CA ALA A 246 -13.97 4.90 -9.93
C ALA A 246 -12.46 4.71 -9.80
N ALA A 247 -11.82 3.89 -10.63
CA ALA A 247 -10.37 3.68 -10.63
C ALA A 247 -9.62 4.97 -10.94
N ALA A 248 -10.06 5.74 -11.93
CA ALA A 248 -9.46 7.03 -12.29
C ALA A 248 -9.61 8.10 -11.19
N LEU A 249 -10.72 8.09 -10.44
CA LEU A 249 -10.91 8.99 -9.30
C LEU A 249 -10.13 8.51 -8.08
N ALA A 250 -10.26 7.23 -7.74
CA ALA A 250 -9.53 6.58 -6.66
C ALA A 250 -8.02 6.72 -6.81
N SER A 251 -7.49 6.75 -8.04
CA SER A 251 -6.06 6.94 -8.25
C SER A 251 -5.56 8.32 -7.81
N ASN A 252 -6.37 9.36 -7.96
CA ASN A 252 -6.06 10.70 -7.45
C ASN A 252 -6.12 10.73 -5.92
N PHE A 253 -7.13 10.08 -5.34
CA PHE A 253 -7.25 9.95 -3.88
C PHE A 253 -6.11 9.11 -3.28
N GLY A 254 -5.71 8.04 -3.95
CA GLY A 254 -4.58 7.21 -3.57
C GLY A 254 -3.26 7.98 -3.60
N LEU A 255 -3.06 8.84 -4.61
CA LEU A 255 -1.96 9.79 -4.65
C LEU A 255 -2.00 10.77 -3.49
N PHE A 256 -3.16 11.37 -3.22
CA PHE A 256 -3.32 12.26 -2.07
C PHE A 256 -2.93 11.57 -0.75
N LEU A 257 -3.46 10.37 -0.49
CA LEU A 257 -3.16 9.62 0.74
C LEU A 257 -1.68 9.23 0.86
N SER A 258 -1.02 8.93 -0.27
CA SER A 258 0.40 8.59 -0.29
C SER A 258 1.28 9.82 -0.05
N VAL A 259 0.95 10.97 -0.65
CA VAL A 259 1.60 12.26 -0.38
C VAL A 259 1.43 12.65 1.10
N LEU A 260 0.22 12.49 1.64
CA LEU A 260 -0.10 12.73 3.04
C LEU A 260 0.80 11.90 3.96
N ALA A 261 0.92 10.60 3.71
CA ALA A 261 1.76 9.69 4.51
C ALA A 261 3.26 10.01 4.41
N VAL A 262 3.75 10.43 3.24
CA VAL A 262 5.14 10.86 3.08
C VAL A 262 5.40 12.16 3.85
N ILE A 263 4.52 13.17 3.75
CA ILE A 263 4.65 14.42 4.52
C ILE A 263 4.62 14.13 6.03
N PHE A 264 3.67 13.33 6.49
CA PHE A 264 3.58 12.91 7.88
C PHE A 264 4.87 12.25 8.37
N THR A 265 5.42 11.31 7.59
CA THR A 265 6.67 10.62 7.93
C THR A 265 7.84 11.59 8.03
N ARG A 266 7.93 12.57 7.12
CA ARG A 266 8.97 13.62 7.16
C ARG A 266 8.86 14.49 8.40
N GLU A 267 7.66 14.95 8.74
CA GLU A 267 7.45 15.79 9.93
C GLU A 267 7.72 15.00 11.22
N LEU A 268 7.37 13.71 11.24
CA LEU A 268 7.64 12.84 12.39
C LEU A 268 9.14 12.66 12.63
N LEU A 269 9.93 12.52 11.56
CA LEU A 269 11.40 12.46 11.65
C LEU A 269 12.00 13.80 12.08
N ALA A 270 11.48 14.91 11.59
CA ALA A 270 11.93 16.25 11.97
C ALA A 270 11.65 16.55 13.45
N ALA A 271 10.47 16.15 13.97
CA ALA A 271 10.10 16.32 15.37
C ALA A 271 10.96 15.45 16.32
N GLY A 272 11.43 14.29 15.85
CA GLY A 272 12.32 13.41 16.59
C GLY A 272 13.80 13.86 16.66
N GLY A 273 14.15 15.03 16.11
CA GLY A 273 15.52 15.56 16.13
C GLY A 273 16.46 15.01 15.05
N ASP A 274 15.96 14.14 14.17
CA ASP A 274 16.75 13.51 13.10
C ASP A 274 16.50 14.17 11.73
N ALA A 275 16.19 15.47 11.73
CA ALA A 275 16.23 16.25 10.51
C ALA A 275 17.65 16.15 9.92
N ALA A 276 17.76 15.62 8.70
CA ALA A 276 19.01 15.58 7.96
C ALA A 276 19.72 16.95 8.06
N PRO A 277 21.05 16.99 8.29
CA PRO A 277 21.76 18.24 8.46
C PRO A 277 21.50 19.13 7.25
N SER A 278 21.04 20.36 7.51
CA SER A 278 21.10 21.46 6.56
C SER A 278 22.54 21.55 6.08
N LYS A 279 22.81 21.10 4.85
CA LYS A 279 24.09 21.37 4.16
C LYS A 279 24.13 22.87 3.84
N GLY A 280 24.37 23.68 4.86
CA GLY A 280 24.41 25.14 4.83
C GLY A 280 25.34 25.71 5.89
N ASP A 281 25.53 25.03 7.02
CA ASP A 281 26.47 25.47 8.04
C ASP A 281 27.87 24.94 7.73
N THR A 282 28.50 25.55 6.73
CA THR A 282 29.96 25.59 6.68
C THR A 282 30.38 26.68 7.66
N PRO A 283 31.03 26.38 8.80
CA PRO A 283 31.62 27.44 9.60
C PRO A 283 32.70 28.11 8.75
N ALA A 284 32.44 29.38 8.41
CA ALA A 284 33.47 30.28 7.92
C ALA A 284 34.55 30.36 9.01
N THR A 285 35.55 29.51 8.90
CA THR A 285 36.73 29.60 9.76
C THR A 285 37.69 30.52 9.02
N GLY A 286 37.64 31.79 9.44
CA GLY A 286 38.52 32.84 8.99
C GLY A 286 39.97 32.58 9.35
N ALA A 287 40.81 33.23 8.55
CA ALA A 287 42.16 33.68 8.79
C ALA A 287 42.71 33.54 10.23
N ALA A 288 43.86 32.85 10.31
CA ALA A 288 45.08 33.37 10.94
C ALA A 288 46.28 32.67 10.29
#